data_AF-A0A934J2E6-F1
#
_entry.id   AF-A0A934J2E6-F1
#
_cell.length_a   1.000
_cell.length_b   1.000
_cell.length_c   1.000
_cell.angle_alpha   90.00
_cell.angle_beta   90.00
_cell.angle_gamma   90.00
#
_symmetry.space_group_name_H-M   'P 1'
#
loop_
_entity.id
_entity.type
_entity.pdbx_description
1 polymer ?
#
loop_
_entity_poly.entity_id
_entity_poly.type
_entity_poly.pdbx_seq_one_letter_code
_entity_poly.pdbx_strand_id
1 'polypeptide(L)'
;MRELLSKALSLGLGVAVASKEQVEKLVDELVKKGEIRSSESSSFVDELISKGEESRRRIDEIVQERVEGLIADLKLATRADIERLEQQIARLEQQRGGDTKAEGYSISD
;
A
#
# COMPACT_ATOMS: atom_id res chain seq x y z
N MET A 1 10.75 27.30 13.77
CA MET A 1 10.56 25.83 13.90
C MET A 1 9.30 25.32 13.23
N ARG A 2 8.10 25.88 13.48
CA ARG A 2 6.84 25.45 12.80
C ARG A 2 6.91 25.54 11.27
N GLU A 3 7.53 26.58 10.71
CA GLU A 3 7.74 26.70 9.27
C GLU A 3 8.69 25.65 8.68
N LEU A 4 9.69 25.20 9.45
CA LEU A 4 10.61 24.15 8.98
C LEU A 4 9.93 22.79 9.03
N LEU A 5 9.06 22.56 10.02
CA LEU A 5 8.21 21.37 10.09
C LEU A 5 7.15 21.38 8.98
N SER A 6 6.49 22.51 8.72
CA SER A 6 5.53 22.59 7.61
C SER A 6 6.22 22.44 6.27
N LYS A 7 7.39 23.07 6.05
CA LYS A 7 8.20 22.86 4.85
C LYS A 7 8.72 21.42 4.76
N ALA A 8 9.17 20.82 5.85
CA ALA A 8 9.61 19.42 5.86
C ALA A 8 8.46 18.44 5.60
N LEU A 9 7.24 18.76 6.06
CA LEU A 9 6.03 18.00 5.73
C LEU A 9 5.60 18.23 4.27
N SER A 10 5.60 19.47 3.78
CA SER A 10 5.33 19.82 2.38
C SER A 10 6.37 19.25 1.41
N LEU A 11 7.63 19.13 1.84
CA LEU A 11 8.72 18.50 1.09
C LEU A 11 8.65 16.97 1.24
N GLY A 12 8.32 16.45 2.41
CA GLY A 12 8.10 15.02 2.67
C GLY A 12 6.91 14.43 1.92
N LEU A 13 5.87 15.24 1.68
CA LEU A 13 4.79 14.94 0.74
C LEU A 13 5.12 15.37 -0.70
N GLY A 14 6.09 16.28 -0.88
CA GLY A 14 6.42 16.92 -2.16
C GLY A 14 7.34 16.11 -3.07
N VAL A 15 8.24 15.27 -2.52
CA VAL A 15 9.08 14.40 -3.35
C VAL A 15 8.25 13.32 -4.07
N ALA A 16 7.13 12.89 -3.48
CA ALA A 16 6.21 11.93 -4.11
C ALA A 16 5.41 12.52 -5.29
N VAL A 17 5.35 13.86 -5.42
CA VAL A 17 4.53 14.59 -6.41
C VAL A 17 5.41 15.39 -7.39
N ALA A 18 6.73 15.21 -7.36
CA ALA A 18 7.61 15.85 -8.33
C ALA A 18 7.33 15.28 -9.74
N SER A 19 6.85 16.14 -10.65
CA SER A 19 6.66 15.76 -12.06
C SER A 19 7.99 15.77 -12.80
N LYS A 20 8.05 15.05 -13.93
CA LYS A 20 9.24 15.02 -14.79
C LYS A 20 9.71 16.43 -15.15
N GLU A 21 8.81 17.33 -15.48
CA GLU A 21 9.14 18.73 -15.82
C GLU A 21 9.75 19.51 -14.64
N GLN A 22 9.40 19.17 -13.39
CA GLN A 22 10.00 19.79 -12.21
C GLN A 22 11.42 19.27 -11.98
N VAL A 23 11.66 17.98 -12.22
CA VAL A 23 12.99 17.39 -12.16
C VAL A 23 13.88 17.97 -13.25
N GLU A 24 13.40 18.06 -14.49
CA GLU A 24 14.13 18.67 -15.61
C GLU A 24 14.51 20.12 -15.31
N LYS A 25 13.58 20.94 -14.80
CA LYS A 25 13.88 22.31 -14.40
C LYS A 25 14.95 22.41 -13.32
N LEU A 26 14.90 21.53 -12.31
CA LEU A 26 15.89 21.49 -11.25
C LEU A 26 17.28 21.15 -11.81
N VAL A 27 17.36 20.14 -12.68
CA VAL A 27 18.62 19.74 -13.31
C VAL A 27 19.15 20.84 -14.23
N ASP A 28 18.28 21.52 -14.98
CA ASP A 28 18.66 22.68 -15.81
C ASP A 28 19.25 23.82 -14.98
N GLU A 29 18.71 24.09 -13.79
CA GLU A 29 19.30 25.06 -12.86
C GLU A 29 20.68 24.65 -12.37
N LEU A 30 20.89 23.36 -12.10
CA LEU A 30 22.18 22.81 -11.68
C LEU A 30 23.20 22.89 -12.82
N VAL A 31 22.79 22.66 -14.07
CA VAL A 31 23.65 22.86 -15.24
C VAL A 31 24.03 24.33 -15.39
N LYS A 32 23.08 25.26 -15.25
CA LYS A 32 23.36 26.71 -15.31
C LYS A 32 24.32 27.18 -14.22
N LYS A 33 24.28 26.55 -13.04
CA LYS A 33 25.21 26.82 -11.94
C LYS A 33 26.58 26.16 -12.13
N GLY A 34 26.74 25.32 -13.15
CA GLY A 34 27.98 24.57 -13.41
C GLY A 34 28.17 23.35 -12.51
N GLU A 35 27.16 22.99 -11.71
CA GLU A 35 27.17 21.83 -10.81
C GLU A 35 27.03 20.50 -11.57
N ILE A 36 26.41 20.54 -12.75
CA ILE A 36 26.21 19.40 -13.63
C ILE A 36 26.66 19.78 -15.04
N ARG A 37 27.36 18.88 -15.74
CA ARG A 37 27.71 19.12 -17.15
C ARG A 37 26.46 18.96 -18.01
N SER A 38 26.31 19.83 -19.01
CA SER A 38 25.19 19.72 -19.97
C SER A 38 25.15 18.37 -20.69
N SER A 39 26.27 17.67 -20.83
CA SER A 39 26.32 16.33 -21.42
C SER A 39 25.77 15.24 -20.51
N GLU A 40 25.67 15.50 -19.20
CA GLU A 40 25.27 14.53 -18.16
C GLU A 40 23.85 14.81 -17.62
N SER A 41 23.21 15.90 -18.05
CA SER A 41 21.93 16.36 -17.51
C SER A 41 20.79 15.36 -17.72
N SER A 42 20.65 14.82 -18.94
CA SER A 42 19.60 13.85 -19.26
C SER A 42 19.71 12.58 -18.40
N SER A 43 20.92 12.02 -18.27
CA SER A 43 21.14 10.84 -17.43
C SER A 43 20.83 11.10 -15.97
N PHE A 44 21.11 12.32 -15.48
CA PHE A 44 20.85 12.68 -14.10
C PHE A 44 19.35 12.85 -13.82
N VAL A 45 18.58 13.38 -14.79
CA VAL A 45 17.11 13.42 -14.71
C VAL A 45 16.55 12.00 -14.61
N ASP A 46 17.00 11.10 -15.48
CA ASP A 46 16.52 9.70 -15.50
C ASP A 46 16.87 8.97 -14.20
N GLU A 47 18.07 9.19 -13.66
CA GLU A 47 18.49 8.61 -12.37
C GLU A 47 17.63 9.12 -11.21
N LEU A 48 17.34 10.41 -11.15
CA LEU A 48 16.48 11.00 -10.11
C LEU A 48 15.05 10.44 -10.16
N ILE A 49 14.48 10.31 -11.37
CA ILE A 49 13.15 9.72 -11.55
C ILE A 49 13.16 8.27 -11.09
N SER A 50 14.12 7.47 -11.54
CA SER A 50 14.23 6.06 -11.18
C SER A 50 14.38 5.84 -9.67
N LYS A 51 15.29 6.59 -9.02
CA LYS A 51 15.46 6.55 -7.56
C LYS A 51 14.22 7.02 -6.81
N GLY A 52 13.50 8.01 -7.35
CA GLY A 52 12.22 8.47 -6.82
C GLY A 52 11.18 7.35 -6.82
N GLU A 53 11.03 6.64 -7.94
CA GLU A 53 10.09 5.51 -8.08
C GLU A 53 10.44 4.33 -7.16
N GLU A 54 11.72 4.00 -7.01
CA GLU A 54 12.19 2.96 -6.10
C GLU A 54 11.92 3.35 -4.63
N SER A 55 12.19 4.61 -4.27
CA SER A 55 11.93 5.12 -2.92
C SER A 55 10.44 5.11 -2.60
N ARG A 56 9.59 5.48 -3.56
CA ARG A 56 8.14 5.42 -3.40
C ARG A 56 7.65 3.99 -3.14
N ARG A 57 8.12 3.02 -3.93
CA ARG A 57 7.76 1.60 -3.73
C ARG A 57 8.14 1.11 -2.33
N ARG A 58 9.35 1.42 -1.87
CA ARG A 58 9.80 1.07 -0.51
C ARG A 58 8.92 1.69 0.58
N ILE A 59 8.50 2.94 0.40
CA ILE A 59 7.60 3.60 1.35
C ILE A 59 6.23 2.92 1.36
N ASP A 60 5.68 2.62 0.18
CA ASP A 60 4.38 1.93 0.04
C ASP A 60 4.42 0.56 0.77
N GLU A 61 5.51 -0.21 0.60
CA GLU A 61 5.74 -1.48 1.29
C GLU A 61 5.80 -1.31 2.82
N ILE A 62 6.60 -0.36 3.32
CA ILE A 62 6.72 -0.09 4.77
C ILE A 62 5.37 0.31 5.37
N VAL A 63 4.60 1.14 4.65
CA VAL A 63 3.28 1.58 5.12
C VAL A 63 2.33 0.39 5.17
N GLN A 64 2.31 -0.45 4.13
CA GLN A 64 1.48 -1.65 4.10
C GLN A 64 1.83 -2.59 5.25
N GLU A 65 3.11 -2.92 5.44
CA GLU A 65 3.56 -3.78 6.54
C GLU A 65 3.17 -3.23 7.92
N ARG A 66 3.30 -1.91 8.12
CA ARG A 66 2.90 -1.28 9.39
C ARG A 66 1.40 -1.34 9.61
N VAL A 67 0.59 -1.12 8.59
CA VAL A 67 -0.87 -1.19 8.72
C VAL A 67 -1.31 -2.63 8.99
N GLU A 68 -0.76 -3.61 8.28
CA GLU A 68 -1.02 -5.03 8.51
C GLU A 68 -0.62 -5.44 9.93
N GLY A 69 0.54 -5.01 10.41
CA GLY A 69 0.99 -5.24 11.79
C GLY A 69 0.04 -4.64 12.82
N LEU A 70 -0.43 -3.41 12.61
CA LEU A 70 -1.40 -2.76 13.51
C LEU A 70 -2.75 -3.48 13.54
N ILE A 71 -3.25 -3.96 12.39
CA ILE A 71 -4.48 -4.75 12.29
C ILE A 71 -4.34 -6.03 13.12
N ALA A 72 -3.19 -6.72 13.01
CA ALA A 72 -2.90 -7.93 13.76
C ALA A 72 -2.81 -7.67 15.27
N ASP A 73 -2.08 -6.63 15.68
CA ASP A 73 -1.88 -6.27 17.10
C ASP A 73 -3.19 -5.88 17.79
N LEU A 74 -4.04 -5.14 17.08
CA LEU A 74 -5.36 -4.72 17.56
C LEU A 74 -6.42 -5.83 17.46
N LYS A 75 -6.05 -7.02 16.95
CA LYS A 75 -6.93 -8.17 16.73
C LYS A 75 -8.20 -7.81 15.94
N LEU A 76 -8.06 -6.92 14.96
CA LEU A 76 -9.17 -6.51 14.12
C LEU A 76 -9.46 -7.61 13.10
N ALA A 77 -10.75 -7.96 12.95
CA ALA A 77 -11.15 -8.93 11.93
C ALA A 77 -10.96 -8.34 10.53
N THR A 78 -10.29 -9.08 9.65
CA THR A 78 -10.13 -8.69 8.25
C THR A 78 -11.36 -9.11 7.43
N ARG A 79 -11.50 -8.56 6.21
CA ARG A 79 -12.53 -9.03 5.28
C ARG A 79 -12.38 -10.52 4.96
N ALA A 80 -11.14 -10.99 4.80
CA ALA A 80 -10.85 -12.39 4.55
C ALA A 80 -11.27 -13.30 5.72
N ASP A 81 -11.11 -12.83 6.96
CA ASP A 81 -11.62 -13.54 8.13
C ASP A 81 -13.14 -13.68 8.11
N ILE A 82 -13.85 -12.60 7.75
CA ILE A 82 -15.31 -12.59 7.64
C ILE A 82 -15.77 -13.58 6.56
N GLU A 83 -15.19 -13.51 5.36
CA GLU A 83 -15.53 -14.42 4.25
C GLU A 83 -15.25 -15.89 4.61
N ARG A 84 -14.14 -16.16 5.31
CA ARG A 84 -13.82 -17.51 5.80
C ARG A 84 -14.86 -17.99 6.81
N LEU A 85 -15.31 -17.13 7.72
CA LEU A 85 -16.35 -17.46 8.69
C LEU A 85 -17.70 -17.70 8.02
N GLU A 86 -18.11 -16.87 7.05
CA GLU A 86 -19.33 -17.05 6.27
C GLU A 86 -19.34 -18.41 5.54
N GLN A 87 -18.23 -18.80 4.91
CA GLN A 87 -18.11 -20.10 4.27
C GLN A 87 -18.18 -21.26 5.27
N GLN A 88 -17.56 -21.13 6.44
CA GLN A 88 -17.65 -22.15 7.49
C GLN A 88 -19.08 -22.29 8.02
N ILE A 89 -19.77 -21.17 8.25
CA ILE A 89 -21.18 -21.16 8.67
C ILE A 89 -22.04 -21.86 7.61
N ALA A 90 -21.91 -21.50 6.34
CA ALA A 90 -22.69 -22.12 5.26
C ALA A 90 -22.46 -23.64 5.17
N ARG A 91 -21.22 -24.12 5.35
CA ARG A 91 -20.91 -25.55 5.38
C ARG A 91 -21.54 -26.26 6.58
N LEU A 92 -21.48 -25.65 7.76
CA LEU A 92 -22.06 -26.20 8.98
C LEU A 92 -23.59 -26.25 8.90
N GLU A 93 -24.21 -25.22 8.31
CA GLU A 93 -25.65 -25.19 8.04
C GLU A 93 -26.06 -26.30 7.06
N GLN A 94 -25.25 -26.56 6.03
CA GLN A 94 -25.50 -27.65 5.09
C GLN A 94 -25.38 -29.03 5.75
N GLN A 95 -24.41 -29.22 6.64
CA GLN A 95 -24.24 -30.47 7.41
C GLN A 95 -25.41 -30.69 8.37
N ARG A 96 -25.78 -29.68 9.17
CA ARG A 96 -26.91 -29.80 10.11
C ARG A 96 -28.26 -29.90 9.42
N GLY A 97 -28.44 -29.27 8.26
CA GLY A 97 -29.64 -29.43 7.42
C GLY A 97 -29.74 -30.80 6.75
N GLY A 98 -28.62 -31.53 6.63
CA GLY A 98 -28.56 -32.94 6.21
C GLY A 98 -28.96 -33.91 7.32
N ASP A 99 -28.56 -33.62 8.57
CA ASP A 99 -28.84 -34.49 9.72
C ASP A 99 -30.32 -34.49 10.13
N THR A 100 -31.03 -33.36 10.02
CA THR A 100 -32.47 -33.28 10.36
C THR A 100 -33.39 -34.09 9.42
N LYS A 101 -32.92 -34.51 8.24
CA LYS A 101 -33.70 -35.35 7.32
C LYS A 101 -33.58 -36.86 7.58
N ALA A 102 -32.66 -37.29 8.47
CA ALA A 102 -32.43 -38.71 8.74
C ALA A 102 -33.23 -39.27 9.94
N GLU A 103 -33.80 -38.42 10.80
CA GLU A 103 -34.55 -38.87 11.99
C GLU A 103 -36.08 -38.94 11.79
N GLY A 104 -36.57 -38.69 10.58
CA GLY A 104 -38.00 -38.57 10.28
C GLY A 104 -38.62 -39.72 9.50
N TYR A 105 -38.28 -41.00 9.77
CA TYR A 105 -39.11 -42.14 9.34
C TYR A 105 -38.69 -43.46 10.01
N SER A 106 -39.18 -43.70 11.23
CA SER A 106 -39.45 -45.08 11.70
C SER A 106 -40.22 -45.02 13.02
N ILE A 107 -41.55 -44.95 12.96
CA ILE A 107 -42.40 -45.86 13.73
C ILE A 107 -43.55 -46.24 12.80
N SER A 108 -43.43 -47.43 12.22
CA SER A 108 -44.53 -48.20 11.68
C SER A 108 -45.15 -49.02 12.82
N ASP A 109 -46.47 -49.18 12.73
CA ASP A 109 -47.41 -49.95 13.58
C ASP A 109 -47.96 -49.29 14.85
#